data_AF-A0A7V9LD65-F1
#
_entry.id   AF-A0A7V9LD65-F1
#
_cell.length_a   1.000
_cell.length_b   1.000
_cell.length_c   1.000
_cell.angle_alpha   90.00
_cell.angle_beta   90.00
_cell.angle_gamma   90.00
#
_symmetry.space_group_name_H-M   'P 1'
#
loop_
_entity.id
_entity.type
_entity.pdbx_description
1 polymer ?
#
loop_
_entity_poly.entity_id
_entity_poly.type
_entity_poly.pdbx_seq_one_letter_code
_entity_poly.pdbx_strand_id
1 'polypeptide(L)'
;MGVDPILIERWLAARDHTEIRSAWAALPSVLHPLGGPRRDLTLHGAAKLAEAMLGERTDWIVDRTQSAPPVHDVRGISEGAFLDHAWNIDEACDAQLTIHERRDGLRGVQLIMIGSGTITGRPEGGGITVVRVFDRDRAAIVPIEAWNTPVATIGEVDLAPLDLVMASRSFEIASGSHDVATARALIAQLTAEVDAHYDTSTLWPEGPIYVDEHHWYEPEVTSMQTFVDGERAVTIVSDRNGRLWAQVYGLPWGHRLGFYLDSRLHGYIAMRFPSADLDRIEARIAAIGKLH
;
A
#
# COMPACT_ATOMS: atom_id res chain seq x y z
N MET A 1 -14.62 18.82 -20.87
CA MET A 1 -13.90 18.63 -22.15
C MET A 1 -13.35 17.22 -22.15
N GLY A 2 -13.61 16.42 -23.18
CA GLY A 2 -13.04 15.06 -23.25
C GLY A 2 -11.51 15.13 -23.42
N VAL A 3 -10.78 14.23 -22.77
CA VAL A 3 -9.33 14.07 -22.96
C VAL A 3 -9.09 13.36 -24.29
N ASP A 4 -8.12 13.83 -25.08
CA ASP A 4 -7.75 13.19 -26.34
C ASP A 4 -7.23 11.76 -26.07
N PRO A 5 -7.90 10.71 -26.60
CA PRO A 5 -7.47 9.32 -26.42
C PRO A 5 -6.04 9.05 -26.90
N ILE A 6 -5.52 9.82 -27.87
CA ILE A 6 -4.16 9.68 -28.37
C ILE A 6 -3.14 10.07 -27.31
N LEU A 7 -3.41 11.11 -26.52
CA LEU A 7 -2.52 11.53 -25.44
C LEU A 7 -2.46 10.47 -24.33
N ILE A 8 -3.61 9.87 -24.00
CA ILE A 8 -3.71 8.76 -23.07
C ILE A 8 -2.90 7.56 -23.57
N GLU A 9 -3.05 7.17 -24.83
CA GLU A 9 -2.31 6.04 -25.40
C GLU A 9 -0.80 6.29 -25.39
N ARG A 10 -0.37 7.50 -25.77
CA ARG A 10 1.05 7.86 -25.75
C ARG A 10 1.65 7.73 -24.36
N TRP A 11 0.92 8.15 -23.33
CA TRP A 11 1.38 8.00 -21.94
C TRP A 11 1.37 6.55 -21.46
N LEU A 12 0.33 5.77 -21.76
CA LEU A 12 0.27 4.33 -21.42
C LEU A 12 1.34 3.52 -22.17
N ALA A 13 1.74 3.94 -23.36
CA ALA A 13 2.73 3.28 -24.20
C ALA A 13 4.19 3.69 -23.89
N ALA A 14 4.40 4.81 -23.19
CA ALA A 14 5.74 5.26 -22.81
C ALA A 14 6.48 4.21 -21.96
N ARG A 15 7.77 3.97 -22.25
CA ARG A 15 8.60 2.96 -21.58
C ARG A 15 9.89 3.51 -20.96
N ASP A 16 10.17 4.79 -21.12
CA ASP A 16 11.27 5.47 -20.43
C ASP A 16 10.79 6.74 -19.72
N HIS A 17 11.62 7.23 -18.79
CA HIS A 17 11.29 8.35 -17.92
C HIS A 17 11.04 9.66 -18.67
N THR A 18 11.74 9.90 -19.79
CA THR A 18 11.60 11.13 -20.59
C THR A 18 10.27 11.13 -21.34
N GLU A 19 9.94 10.00 -21.97
CA GLU A 19 8.66 9.82 -22.63
C GLU A 19 7.49 9.90 -21.66
N ILE A 20 7.58 9.25 -20.49
CA ILE A 20 6.53 9.31 -19.46
C ILE A 20 6.33 10.75 -19.00
N ARG A 21 7.41 11.49 -18.70
CA ARG A 21 7.33 12.90 -18.29
C ARG A 21 6.67 13.77 -19.35
N SER A 22 7.11 13.64 -20.61
CA SER A 22 6.56 14.42 -21.72
C SER A 22 5.09 14.10 -21.97
N ALA A 23 4.71 12.82 -21.95
CA ALA A 23 3.34 12.40 -22.19
C ALA A 23 2.42 12.79 -21.02
N TRP A 24 2.88 12.66 -19.78
CA TRP A 24 2.14 13.08 -18.58
C TRP A 24 1.86 14.59 -18.58
N ALA A 25 2.87 15.41 -18.92
CA ALA A 25 2.71 16.87 -18.98
C ALA A 25 1.67 17.35 -20.01
N ALA A 26 1.32 16.51 -20.98
CA ALA A 26 0.28 16.81 -21.97
C ALA A 26 -1.14 16.46 -21.50
N LEU A 27 -1.28 15.73 -20.38
CA LEU A 27 -2.57 15.29 -19.86
C LEU A 27 -3.13 16.29 -18.85
N PRO A 28 -4.45 16.55 -18.85
CA PRO A 28 -5.09 17.43 -17.89
C PRO A 28 -5.30 16.70 -16.56
N SER A 29 -4.21 16.38 -15.86
CA SER A 29 -4.27 15.69 -14.58
C SER A 29 -4.80 16.59 -13.47
N VAL A 30 -5.58 16.02 -12.56
CA VAL A 30 -6.10 16.68 -11.37
C VAL A 30 -5.60 15.92 -10.15
N LEU A 31 -5.03 16.63 -9.18
CA LEU A 31 -4.62 16.05 -7.90
C LEU A 31 -5.77 16.15 -6.90
N HIS A 32 -6.15 15.01 -6.33
CA HIS A 32 -7.17 14.89 -5.32
C HIS A 32 -6.51 14.56 -3.98
N PRO A 33 -6.72 15.37 -2.93
CA PRO A 33 -6.28 15.01 -1.60
C PRO A 33 -7.15 13.86 -1.09
N LEU A 34 -6.55 12.73 -0.71
CA LEU A 34 -7.26 11.71 0.05
C LEU A 34 -7.29 12.14 1.52
N GLY A 35 -8.47 12.08 2.15
CA GLY A 35 -8.76 12.76 3.42
C GLY A 35 -7.84 12.41 4.62
N GLY A 36 -7.64 13.37 5.53
CA GLY A 36 -7.03 13.16 6.85
C GLY A 36 -5.51 12.90 6.91
N PRO A 37 -4.88 13.05 8.09
CA PRO A 37 -3.42 12.91 8.22
C PRO A 37 -2.99 11.44 8.03
N ARG A 38 -2.25 11.20 6.94
CA ARG A 38 -1.64 9.92 6.50
C ARG A 38 -2.63 8.76 6.27
N ARG A 39 -3.31 8.81 5.13
CA ARG A 39 -3.92 7.62 4.52
C ARG A 39 -2.91 7.00 3.56
N ASP A 40 -2.44 5.80 3.87
CA ASP A 40 -1.52 5.07 3.01
C ASP A 40 -2.34 4.22 2.04
N LEU A 41 -2.34 4.58 0.76
CA LEU A 41 -2.96 3.76 -0.26
C LEU A 41 -2.11 2.49 -0.46
N THR A 42 -2.70 1.32 -0.23
CA THR A 42 -2.03 0.02 -0.36
C THR A 42 -2.31 -0.59 -1.73
N LEU A 43 -1.50 -1.59 -2.14
CA LEU A 43 -1.76 -2.38 -3.35
C LEU A 43 -3.12 -3.08 -3.31
N HIS A 44 -3.65 -3.41 -2.14
CA HIS A 44 -4.98 -3.96 -1.97
C HIS A 44 -6.07 -2.93 -2.29
N GLY A 45 -5.92 -1.69 -1.77
CA GLY A 45 -6.83 -0.59 -2.11
C GLY A 45 -6.81 -0.29 -3.62
N ALA A 46 -5.62 -0.32 -4.23
CA ALA A 46 -5.47 -0.17 -5.67
C ALA A 46 -6.17 -1.29 -6.47
N ALA A 47 -6.04 -2.55 -6.02
CA ALA A 47 -6.73 -3.69 -6.63
C ALA A 47 -8.26 -3.57 -6.52
N LYS A 48 -8.78 -3.05 -5.39
CA LYS A 48 -10.22 -2.82 -5.24
C LYS A 48 -10.74 -1.69 -6.12
N LEU A 49 -9.99 -0.60 -6.28
CA LEU A 49 -10.36 0.43 -7.25
C LEU A 49 -10.36 -0.15 -8.67
N ALA A 50 -9.35 -0.95 -9.03
CA ALA A 50 -9.32 -1.61 -10.31
C ALA A 50 -10.54 -2.53 -10.51
N GLU A 51 -10.90 -3.32 -9.51
CA GLU A 51 -12.11 -4.16 -9.55
C GLU A 51 -13.39 -3.33 -9.72
N ALA A 52 -13.52 -2.22 -8.99
CA ALA A 52 -14.69 -1.34 -9.10
C ALA A 52 -14.79 -0.66 -10.48
N MET A 53 -13.65 -0.25 -11.06
CA MET A 53 -13.61 0.41 -12.37
C MET A 53 -13.81 -0.57 -13.53
N LEU A 54 -13.25 -1.77 -13.41
CA LEU A 54 -13.15 -2.73 -14.51
C LEU A 54 -14.17 -3.86 -14.44
N GLY A 55 -14.71 -4.15 -13.25
CA GLY A 55 -15.64 -5.26 -12.99
C GLY A 55 -14.96 -6.63 -12.89
N GLU A 56 -13.63 -6.68 -12.81
CA GLU A 56 -12.86 -7.92 -12.72
C GLU A 56 -11.88 -7.90 -11.54
N ARG A 57 -11.62 -9.08 -10.96
CA ARG A 57 -10.61 -9.23 -9.91
C ARG A 57 -9.20 -9.02 -10.46
N THR A 58 -8.41 -8.23 -9.73
CA THR A 58 -7.01 -7.90 -10.06
C THR A 58 -6.05 -8.31 -8.94
N ASP A 59 -6.21 -9.53 -8.42
CA ASP A 59 -5.42 -10.03 -7.28
C ASP A 59 -3.92 -10.09 -7.57
N TRP A 60 -3.53 -10.19 -8.85
CA TRP A 60 -2.14 -10.20 -9.29
C TRP A 60 -1.36 -8.91 -8.95
N ILE A 61 -2.06 -7.79 -8.71
CA ILE A 61 -1.47 -6.54 -8.23
C ILE A 61 -0.84 -6.73 -6.85
N VAL A 62 -1.46 -7.60 -6.03
CA VAL A 62 -1.03 -7.92 -4.66
C VAL A 62 -0.09 -9.11 -4.66
N ASP A 63 -0.44 -10.20 -5.35
CA ASP A 63 0.37 -11.42 -5.44
C ASP A 63 0.92 -11.61 -6.85
N ARG A 64 2.21 -11.29 -7.02
CA ARG A 64 2.90 -11.39 -8.30
C ARG A 64 3.40 -12.80 -8.61
N THR A 65 3.32 -13.72 -7.65
CA THR A 65 3.75 -15.11 -7.85
C THR A 65 2.74 -15.91 -8.67
N GLN A 66 1.49 -15.46 -8.70
CA GLN A 66 0.41 -16.05 -9.49
C GLN A 66 0.13 -15.21 -10.74
N SER A 67 0.63 -15.67 -11.89
CA SER A 67 0.18 -15.18 -13.20
C SER A 67 0.40 -13.68 -13.44
N ALA A 68 1.53 -13.13 -12.97
CA ALA A 68 1.91 -11.76 -13.27
C ALA A 68 1.90 -11.53 -14.80
N PRO A 69 1.32 -10.41 -15.26
CA PRO A 69 1.27 -10.09 -16.68
C PRO A 69 2.67 -9.91 -17.30
N PRO A 70 2.76 -9.82 -18.65
CA PRO A 70 4.01 -9.50 -19.33
C PRO A 70 4.73 -8.32 -18.71
N VAL A 71 6.04 -8.47 -18.57
CA VAL A 71 6.91 -7.49 -17.93
C VAL A 71 7.67 -6.72 -18.99
N HIS A 72 7.62 -5.39 -18.91
CA HIS A 72 8.59 -4.52 -19.54
C HIS A 72 9.58 -4.05 -18.47
N ASP A 73 10.87 -4.32 -18.66
CA ASP A 73 11.91 -3.91 -17.74
C ASP A 73 12.91 -3.03 -18.50
N VAL A 74 13.04 -1.78 -18.05
CA VAL A 74 13.93 -0.79 -18.64
C VAL A 74 14.87 -0.31 -17.54
N ARG A 75 16.16 -0.45 -17.75
CA ARG A 75 17.19 0.03 -16.81
C ARG A 75 18.25 0.82 -17.55
N GLY A 76 18.66 1.95 -16.99
CA GLY A 76 19.75 2.73 -17.54
C GLY A 76 20.02 4.02 -16.77
N ILE A 77 21.11 4.66 -17.16
CA ILE A 77 21.44 6.01 -16.68
C ILE A 77 20.51 7.00 -17.39
N SER A 78 19.82 7.82 -16.61
CA SER A 78 18.95 8.89 -17.08
C SER A 78 19.37 10.23 -16.47
N GLU A 79 19.06 11.35 -17.13
CA GLU A 79 19.25 12.70 -16.57
C GLU A 79 18.31 12.99 -15.39
N GLY A 80 17.28 12.16 -15.21
CA GLY A 80 16.31 12.21 -14.14
C GLY A 80 15.37 11.00 -14.18
N ALA A 81 14.58 10.79 -13.13
CA ALA A 81 13.58 9.74 -13.06
C ALA A 81 12.21 10.36 -12.83
N PHE A 82 11.19 9.90 -13.55
CA PHE A 82 9.83 10.42 -13.41
C PHE A 82 8.76 9.32 -13.54
N LEU A 83 7.72 9.42 -12.73
CA LEU A 83 6.51 8.60 -12.82
C LEU A 83 5.30 9.36 -12.25
N ASP A 84 4.40 9.83 -13.11
CA ASP A 84 3.02 10.30 -12.81
C ASP A 84 2.82 11.21 -11.58
N HIS A 85 3.75 12.14 -11.35
CA HIS A 85 3.88 12.95 -10.12
C HIS A 85 4.29 12.20 -8.85
N ALA A 86 4.15 10.88 -8.82
CA ALA A 86 4.52 10.03 -7.70
C ALA A 86 6.05 9.99 -7.48
N TRP A 87 6.82 10.01 -8.57
CA TRP A 87 8.27 10.08 -8.53
C TRP A 87 8.77 11.21 -9.41
N ASN A 88 9.61 12.09 -8.87
CA ASN A 88 10.28 13.12 -9.65
C ASN A 88 11.68 13.40 -9.11
N ILE A 89 12.69 12.91 -9.81
CA ILE A 89 14.10 13.21 -9.59
C ILE A 89 14.61 13.98 -10.80
N ASP A 90 15.13 15.17 -10.54
CA ASP A 90 15.67 16.07 -11.57
C ASP A 90 17.22 15.98 -11.67
N GLU A 91 17.80 14.91 -11.10
CA GLU A 91 19.23 14.62 -11.10
C GLU A 91 19.54 13.29 -11.81
N ALA A 92 20.75 13.21 -12.38
CA ALA A 92 21.19 12.02 -13.08
C ALA A 92 21.27 10.80 -12.15
N CYS A 93 20.62 9.70 -12.54
CA CYS A 93 20.50 8.49 -11.72
C CYS A 93 20.54 7.22 -12.58
N ASP A 94 20.92 6.09 -11.96
CA ASP A 94 20.68 4.75 -12.51
C ASP A 94 19.25 4.40 -12.14
N ALA A 95 18.34 4.49 -13.10
CA ALA A 95 16.92 4.27 -12.91
C ALA A 95 16.50 2.94 -13.53
N GLN A 96 15.60 2.24 -12.84
CA GLN A 96 14.94 1.04 -13.30
C GLN A 96 13.44 1.25 -13.28
N LEU A 97 12.78 0.88 -14.36
CA LEU A 97 11.34 0.91 -14.53
C LEU A 97 10.87 -0.50 -14.92
N THR A 98 10.06 -1.11 -14.08
CA THR A 98 9.44 -2.40 -14.34
C THR A 98 7.93 -2.24 -14.42
N ILE A 99 7.32 -2.62 -15.54
CA ILE A 99 5.88 -2.47 -15.80
C ILE A 99 5.28 -3.86 -16.00
N HIS A 100 4.35 -4.24 -15.14
CA HIS A 100 3.45 -5.37 -15.34
C HIS A 100 2.13 -4.83 -15.89
N GLU A 101 1.65 -5.36 -17.01
CA GLU A 101 0.46 -4.82 -17.67
C GLU A 101 -0.55 -5.91 -18.06
N ARG A 102 -1.80 -5.76 -17.59
CA ARG A 102 -2.94 -6.53 -18.09
C ARG A 102 -3.93 -5.61 -18.79
N ARG A 103 -4.22 -5.92 -20.06
CA ARG A 103 -5.21 -5.22 -20.88
C ARG A 103 -6.37 -6.15 -21.22
N ASP A 104 -7.57 -5.61 -21.19
CA ASP A 104 -8.76 -6.16 -21.84
C ASP A 104 -9.36 -5.08 -22.76
N GLY A 105 -8.99 -5.15 -24.04
CA GLY A 105 -9.36 -4.14 -25.03
C GLY A 105 -8.91 -2.73 -24.65
N LEU A 106 -9.89 -1.87 -24.34
CA LEU A 106 -9.70 -0.45 -24.03
C LEU A 106 -9.52 -0.18 -22.52
N ARG A 107 -9.50 -1.24 -21.71
CA ARG A 107 -9.45 -1.19 -20.26
C ARG A 107 -8.25 -1.98 -19.76
N GLY A 108 -7.75 -1.64 -18.58
CA GLY A 108 -6.68 -2.41 -17.99
C GLY A 108 -6.02 -1.79 -16.77
N VAL A 109 -4.96 -2.46 -16.32
CA VAL A 109 -4.15 -2.05 -15.19
C VAL A 109 -2.67 -2.21 -15.52
N GLN A 110 -1.87 -1.20 -15.15
CA GLN A 110 -0.42 -1.30 -15.09
C GLN A 110 0.02 -1.24 -13.62
N LEU A 111 0.83 -2.20 -13.17
CA LEU A 111 1.60 -2.12 -11.93
C LEU A 111 3.03 -1.75 -12.30
N ILE A 112 3.45 -0.56 -11.88
CA ILE A 112 4.73 0.02 -12.24
C ILE A 112 5.59 0.12 -10.99
N MET A 113 6.78 -0.43 -11.05
CA MET A 113 7.82 -0.20 -10.06
C MET A 113 8.87 0.69 -10.67
N ILE A 114 9.21 1.76 -9.97
CA ILE A 114 10.35 2.60 -10.31
C ILE A 114 11.33 2.58 -9.16
N GLY A 115 12.59 2.34 -9.47
CA GLY A 115 13.71 2.45 -8.55
C GLY A 115 14.77 3.36 -9.16
N SER A 116 15.51 4.08 -8.33
CA SER A 116 16.67 4.85 -8.80
C SER A 116 17.75 4.91 -7.74
N GLY A 117 19.01 4.79 -8.17
CA GLY A 117 20.19 5.03 -7.34
C GLY A 117 20.99 6.23 -7.84
N THR A 118 21.52 7.04 -6.93
CA THR A 118 22.38 8.18 -7.32
C THR A 118 23.70 7.68 -7.91
N ILE A 119 24.12 8.30 -9.02
CA ILE A 119 25.43 7.97 -9.65
C ILE A 119 26.57 8.69 -8.92
N THR A 120 26.26 9.73 -8.14
CA THR A 120 27.22 10.55 -7.39
C THR A 120 27.69 9.93 -6.08
N GLY A 121 27.34 8.66 -5.80
CA GLY A 121 27.87 7.91 -4.65
C GLY A 121 27.18 8.17 -3.32
N ARG A 122 25.97 8.76 -3.29
CA ARG A 122 25.12 8.72 -2.09
C ARG A 122 24.34 7.40 -2.06
N PRO A 123 24.24 6.71 -0.91
CA PRO A 123 23.56 5.42 -0.80
C PRO A 123 22.03 5.51 -0.86
N GLU A 124 21.45 6.67 -1.19
CA GLU A 124 20.01 6.88 -1.26
C GLU A 124 19.47 6.33 -2.59
N GLY A 125 19.45 5.00 -2.69
CA GLY A 125 18.56 4.31 -3.59
C GLY A 125 17.13 4.39 -3.02
N GLY A 126 16.17 4.72 -3.86
CA GLY A 126 14.77 4.76 -3.49
C GLY A 126 13.91 4.15 -4.58
N GLY A 127 12.69 3.76 -4.24
CA GLY A 127 11.74 3.29 -5.22
C GLY A 127 10.32 3.35 -4.71
N ILE A 128 9.38 3.42 -5.65
CA ILE A 128 7.96 3.41 -5.38
C ILE A 128 7.26 2.41 -6.29
N THR A 129 6.05 2.06 -5.90
CA THR A 129 5.13 1.29 -6.72
C THR A 129 3.92 2.14 -7.04
N VAL A 130 3.57 2.22 -8.32
CA VAL A 130 2.40 2.92 -8.83
C VAL A 130 1.48 1.94 -9.53
N VAL A 131 0.19 1.97 -9.21
CA VAL A 131 -0.84 1.24 -9.95
C VAL A 131 -1.60 2.22 -10.84
N ARG A 132 -1.56 2.06 -12.15
CA ARG A 132 -2.41 2.80 -13.09
C ARG A 132 -3.62 1.96 -13.43
N VAL A 133 -4.80 2.42 -13.05
CA VAL A 133 -6.06 1.86 -13.56
C VAL A 133 -6.54 2.76 -14.69
N PHE A 134 -6.91 2.18 -15.84
CA PHE A 134 -7.39 2.97 -16.99
C PHE A 134 -8.62 2.36 -17.65
N ASP A 135 -9.53 3.25 -18.05
CA ASP A 135 -10.70 2.96 -18.89
C ASP A 135 -10.74 4.00 -20.02
N ARG A 136 -10.29 3.60 -21.21
CA ARG A 136 -10.14 4.52 -22.36
C ARG A 136 -11.49 4.95 -22.93
N ASP A 137 -12.54 4.14 -22.79
CA ASP A 137 -13.88 4.50 -23.21
C ASP A 137 -14.42 5.69 -22.40
N ARG A 138 -14.02 5.76 -21.12
CA ARG A 138 -14.37 6.84 -20.20
C ARG A 138 -13.32 7.96 -20.15
N ALA A 139 -12.19 7.78 -20.85
CA ALA A 139 -11.00 8.61 -20.71
C ALA A 139 -10.58 8.82 -19.24
N ALA A 140 -10.73 7.77 -18.43
CA ALA A 140 -10.59 7.77 -16.98
C ALA A 140 -9.32 7.03 -16.58
N ILE A 141 -8.47 7.67 -15.78
CA ILE A 141 -7.19 7.10 -15.33
C ILE A 141 -6.91 7.50 -13.90
N VAL A 142 -6.37 6.56 -13.12
CA VAL A 142 -5.91 6.79 -11.75
C VAL A 142 -4.52 6.16 -11.55
N PRO A 143 -3.42 6.94 -11.56
CA PRO A 143 -2.17 6.52 -10.96
C PRO A 143 -2.25 6.61 -9.44
N ILE A 144 -1.96 5.48 -8.81
CA ILE A 144 -2.06 5.24 -7.38
C ILE A 144 -0.65 4.96 -6.90
N GLU A 145 -0.04 5.94 -6.24
CA GLU A 145 1.21 5.70 -5.54
C GLU A 145 0.94 4.98 -4.22
N ALA A 146 1.67 3.90 -3.96
CA ALA A 146 1.68 3.30 -2.64
C ALA A 146 2.30 4.30 -1.65
N TRP A 147 1.62 4.55 -0.51
CA TRP A 147 2.11 5.41 0.59
C TRP A 147 2.05 6.94 0.37
N ASN A 148 1.40 7.44 -0.68
CA ASN A 148 1.25 8.90 -0.87
C ASN A 148 -0.17 9.41 -0.54
N THR A 149 -0.24 10.71 -0.24
CA THR A 149 -1.45 11.39 0.27
C THR A 149 -2.36 11.93 -0.85
N PRO A 150 -1.85 12.44 -1.98
CA PRO A 150 -2.68 12.78 -3.13
C PRO A 150 -2.75 11.65 -4.15
N VAL A 151 -3.89 11.53 -4.83
CA VAL A 151 -4.07 10.70 -6.01
C VAL A 151 -4.31 11.60 -7.22
N ALA A 152 -3.59 11.36 -8.32
CA ALA A 152 -3.89 12.05 -9.56
C ALA A 152 -4.98 11.31 -10.33
N THR A 153 -5.85 12.04 -11.03
CA THR A 153 -6.76 11.48 -12.03
C THR A 153 -6.62 12.19 -13.36
N ILE A 154 -7.00 11.49 -14.42
CA ILE A 154 -7.27 12.08 -15.74
C ILE A 154 -8.69 11.71 -16.10
N GLY A 155 -9.50 12.70 -16.47
CA GLY A 155 -10.94 12.55 -16.66
C GLY A 155 -11.73 12.50 -15.35
N GLU A 156 -13.03 12.26 -15.48
CA GLU A 156 -13.95 12.12 -14.35
C GLU A 156 -13.85 10.68 -13.81
N VAL A 157 -13.44 10.55 -12.55
CA VAL A 157 -13.31 9.26 -11.87
C VAL A 157 -14.02 9.33 -10.53
N ASP A 158 -14.88 8.35 -10.27
CA ASP A 158 -15.41 8.15 -8.93
C ASP A 158 -14.32 7.57 -8.03
N LEU A 159 -13.83 8.39 -7.11
CA LEU A 159 -12.82 8.00 -6.13
C LEU A 159 -13.43 7.49 -4.82
N ALA A 160 -14.76 7.39 -4.69
CA ALA A 160 -15.39 6.79 -3.51
C ALA A 160 -14.86 5.37 -3.18
N PRO A 161 -14.49 4.51 -4.16
CA PRO A 161 -13.84 3.24 -3.84
C PRO A 161 -12.46 3.40 -3.17
N LEU A 162 -11.77 4.53 -3.37
CA LEU A 162 -10.56 4.89 -2.61
C LEU A 162 -10.86 5.43 -1.21
N ASP A 163 -12.09 5.79 -0.85
CA ASP A 163 -12.42 6.04 0.56
C ASP A 163 -12.41 4.75 1.40
N LEU A 164 -12.31 3.58 0.77
CA LEU A 164 -11.98 2.34 1.46
C LEU A 164 -10.50 2.23 1.84
N VAL A 165 -9.68 3.26 1.54
CA VAL A 165 -8.26 3.31 1.89
C VAL A 165 -8.05 3.02 3.37
N MET A 166 -7.04 2.18 3.59
CA MET A 166 -6.55 1.80 4.90
C MET A 166 -5.96 3.03 5.59
N ALA A 167 -6.64 3.55 6.61
CA ALA A 167 -6.02 4.45 7.56
C ALA A 167 -5.08 3.64 8.45
N SER A 168 -3.81 4.02 8.49
CA SER A 168 -2.85 3.48 9.45
C SER A 168 -2.90 4.34 10.71
N ARG A 169 -3.25 3.72 11.84
CA ARG A 169 -3.20 4.37 13.15
C ARG A 169 -2.27 3.58 14.05
N SER A 170 -1.29 4.29 14.60
CA SER A 170 -0.47 3.78 15.67
C SER A 170 -1.00 4.29 17.00
N PHE A 171 -1.30 3.38 17.91
CA PHE A 171 -1.66 3.70 19.28
C PHE A 171 -0.46 3.40 20.15
N GLU A 172 0.02 4.41 20.87
CA GLU A 172 1.09 4.20 21.82
C GLU A 172 0.54 3.56 23.09
N ILE A 173 1.15 2.45 23.51
CA ILE A 173 0.93 1.87 24.83
C ILE A 173 2.10 2.31 25.68
N ALA A 174 1.80 2.90 26.84
CA ALA A 174 2.81 3.23 27.85
C ALA A 174 3.43 1.95 28.42
N SER A 175 4.38 1.36 27.69
CA SER A 175 5.00 0.07 28.01
C SER A 175 5.77 0.08 29.33
N GLY A 176 6.18 1.26 29.82
CA GLY A 176 6.78 1.43 31.15
C GLY A 176 5.84 1.18 32.33
N SER A 177 4.53 1.09 32.09
CA SER A 177 3.50 0.92 33.13
C SER A 177 2.80 -0.45 33.11
N HIS A 178 3.06 -1.28 32.10
CA HIS A 178 2.36 -2.55 31.90
C HIS A 178 3.39 -3.69 31.89
N ASP A 179 3.17 -4.73 32.69
CA ASP A 179 4.01 -5.93 32.60
C ASP A 179 3.75 -6.70 31.29
N VAL A 180 4.69 -7.58 30.93
CA VAL A 180 4.64 -8.38 29.69
C VAL A 180 3.35 -9.22 29.60
N ALA A 181 2.79 -9.65 30.73
CA ALA A 181 1.56 -10.45 30.75
C ALA A 181 0.34 -9.60 30.36
N THR A 182 0.29 -8.36 30.82
CA THR A 182 -0.75 -7.38 30.52
C THR A 182 -0.73 -7.00 29.04
N ALA A 183 0.46 -6.74 28.48
CA ALA A 183 0.60 -6.49 27.05
C ALA A 183 0.12 -7.68 26.20
N ARG A 184 0.47 -8.91 26.59
CA ARG A 184 -0.02 -10.13 25.92
C ARG A 184 -1.54 -10.29 25.99
N ALA A 185 -2.15 -10.00 27.14
CA ALA A 185 -3.60 -10.07 27.31
C ALA A 185 -4.33 -9.06 26.41
N LEU A 186 -3.82 -7.83 26.34
CA LEU A 186 -4.37 -6.79 25.45
C LEU A 186 -4.27 -7.19 23.97
N ILE A 187 -3.13 -7.75 23.56
CA ILE A 187 -2.93 -8.27 22.19
C ILE A 187 -3.94 -9.38 21.88
N ALA A 188 -4.10 -10.34 22.79
CA ALA A 188 -5.05 -11.43 22.64
C ALA A 188 -6.50 -10.94 22.55
N GLN A 189 -6.87 -9.95 23.36
CA GLN A 189 -8.19 -9.33 23.31
C GLN A 189 -8.43 -8.60 21.97
N LEU A 190 -7.49 -7.76 21.53
CA LEU A 190 -7.61 -7.04 20.25
C LEU A 190 -7.72 -8.01 19.07
N THR A 191 -6.98 -9.12 19.13
CA THR A 191 -7.04 -10.18 18.11
C THR A 191 -8.42 -10.84 18.11
N ALA A 192 -8.95 -11.21 19.28
CA ALA A 192 -10.27 -11.83 19.41
C ALA A 192 -11.41 -10.88 19.00
N GLU A 193 -11.29 -9.58 19.25
CA GLU A 193 -12.29 -8.60 18.83
C GLU A 193 -12.27 -8.35 17.31
N VAL A 194 -11.09 -8.33 16.70
CA VAL A 194 -10.96 -8.27 15.23
C VAL A 194 -11.58 -9.52 14.60
N ASP A 195 -11.34 -10.70 15.19
CA ASP A 195 -11.91 -11.97 14.74
C ASP A 195 -13.44 -12.01 14.91
N ALA A 196 -13.98 -11.59 16.06
CA ALA A 196 -15.44 -11.53 16.24
C ALA A 196 -16.13 -10.52 15.30
N HIS A 197 -15.42 -9.49 14.84
CA HIS A 197 -15.94 -8.53 13.87
C HIS A 197 -15.87 -9.04 12.42
N TYR A 198 -14.95 -9.97 12.14
CA TYR A 198 -14.88 -10.69 10.86
C TYR A 198 -16.20 -11.36 10.54
N ASP A 199 -16.75 -12.11 11.50
CA ASP A 199 -17.95 -12.92 11.31
C ASP A 199 -19.24 -12.07 11.15
N THR A 200 -19.21 -10.78 11.47
CA THR A 200 -20.43 -9.98 11.66
C THR A 200 -20.56 -8.74 10.79
N SER A 201 -19.54 -8.30 10.05
CA SER A 201 -19.71 -7.14 9.15
C SER A 201 -20.25 -7.55 7.77
N THR A 202 -21.31 -6.88 7.35
CA THR A 202 -21.99 -7.09 6.06
C THR A 202 -21.30 -6.37 4.89
N LEU A 203 -20.19 -5.69 5.15
CA LEU A 203 -19.42 -4.92 4.15
C LEU A 203 -18.18 -5.70 3.66
N TRP A 204 -17.93 -6.90 4.20
CA TRP A 204 -16.80 -7.75 3.80
C TRP A 204 -17.09 -8.46 2.45
N PRO A 205 -16.20 -8.40 1.45
CA PRO A 205 -16.29 -9.24 0.27
C PRO A 205 -15.86 -10.68 0.60
N GLU A 206 -16.55 -11.67 0.01
CA GLU A 206 -16.20 -13.08 0.09
C GLU A 206 -14.94 -13.35 -0.75
N GLY A 207 -13.81 -13.68 -0.11
CA GLY A 207 -12.62 -14.06 -0.85
C GLY A 207 -11.37 -14.26 0.01
N PRO A 208 -10.36 -14.95 -0.53
CA PRO A 208 -9.13 -15.27 0.18
C PRO A 208 -8.33 -14.02 0.55
N ILE A 209 -7.76 -14.04 1.75
CA ILE A 209 -6.93 -12.98 2.33
C ILE A 209 -5.45 -13.29 2.09
N TYR A 210 -4.71 -12.33 1.54
CA TYR A 210 -3.29 -12.52 1.20
C TYR A 210 -2.35 -11.69 2.09
N VAL A 211 -1.22 -12.29 2.42
CA VAL A 211 -0.19 -11.80 3.33
C VAL A 211 0.97 -11.24 2.50
N ASP A 212 1.30 -9.95 2.66
CA ASP A 212 2.47 -9.34 2.02
C ASP A 212 3.74 -9.51 2.87
N GLU A 213 4.75 -10.13 2.28
CA GLU A 213 6.05 -10.43 2.87
C GLU A 213 6.95 -9.17 2.85
N HIS A 214 6.90 -8.38 3.92
CA HIS A 214 7.94 -7.38 4.14
C HIS A 214 9.22 -8.05 4.70
N HIS A 215 10.29 -8.01 3.91
CA HIS A 215 11.63 -8.38 4.34
C HIS A 215 12.21 -7.31 5.27
N TRP A 216 12.19 -7.56 6.59
CA TRP A 216 12.91 -6.75 7.56
C TRP A 216 14.41 -7.01 7.44
N TYR A 217 15.12 -6.19 6.67
CA TYR A 217 16.59 -6.14 6.69
C TYR A 217 17.05 -5.26 7.87
N GLU A 218 16.94 -5.77 9.09
CA GLU A 218 17.62 -5.17 10.24
C GLU A 218 18.74 -6.12 10.74
N PRO A 219 19.99 -5.65 10.86
CA PRO A 219 21.15 -6.46 11.25
C PRO A 219 21.11 -6.95 12.72
N GLU A 220 20.00 -6.76 13.42
CA GLU A 220 19.87 -6.98 14.87
C GLU A 220 18.88 -8.09 15.24
N VAL A 221 18.19 -8.70 14.27
CA VAL A 221 17.25 -9.81 14.48
C VAL A 221 17.99 -11.01 15.07
N THR A 222 17.54 -11.47 16.24
CA THR A 222 18.09 -12.65 16.92
C THR A 222 17.20 -13.88 16.78
N SER A 223 15.89 -13.68 16.68
CA SER A 223 14.96 -14.76 16.42
C SER A 223 13.75 -14.27 15.64
N MET A 224 13.20 -15.15 14.82
CA MET A 224 11.96 -14.94 14.07
C MET A 224 11.17 -16.25 14.08
N GLN A 225 9.89 -16.18 14.38
CA GLN A 225 8.96 -17.30 14.39
C GLN A 225 7.68 -16.90 13.69
N THR A 226 7.26 -17.67 12.70
CA THR A 226 5.99 -17.48 11.99
C THR A 226 5.07 -18.64 12.28
N PHE A 227 3.85 -18.33 12.69
CA PHE A 227 2.75 -19.27 12.90
C PHE A 227 1.73 -19.06 11.79
N VAL A 228 1.24 -20.13 11.16
CA VAL A 228 0.30 -20.04 10.03
C VAL A 228 -0.92 -20.90 10.31
N ASP A 229 -2.12 -20.36 10.05
CA ASP A 229 -3.41 -21.04 10.14
C ASP A 229 -4.29 -20.62 8.94
N GLY A 230 -4.33 -21.46 7.91
CA GLY A 230 -5.01 -21.14 6.65
C GLY A 230 -4.44 -19.88 5.99
N GLU A 231 -5.29 -18.87 5.81
CA GLU A 231 -4.93 -17.56 5.24
C GLU A 231 -4.33 -16.60 6.28
N ARG A 232 -4.33 -16.99 7.56
CA ARG A 232 -3.86 -16.17 8.68
C ARG A 232 -2.45 -16.56 9.07
N ALA A 233 -1.66 -15.58 9.45
CA ALA A 233 -0.32 -15.82 9.98
C ALA A 233 0.03 -14.83 11.09
N VAL A 234 0.92 -15.22 12.00
CA VAL A 234 1.53 -14.33 12.98
C VAL A 234 3.03 -14.51 12.92
N THR A 235 3.77 -13.46 12.57
CA THR A 235 5.23 -13.45 12.68
C THR A 235 5.63 -12.68 13.93
N ILE A 236 6.37 -13.33 14.82
CA ILE A 236 6.99 -12.72 15.99
C ILE A 236 8.49 -12.67 15.74
N VAL A 237 9.10 -11.53 16.01
CA VAL A 237 10.52 -11.32 15.86
C VAL A 237 11.07 -10.68 17.12
N SER A 238 12.26 -11.08 17.50
CA SER A 238 13.02 -10.46 18.58
C SER A 238 14.39 -10.01 18.08
N ASP A 239 14.88 -8.90 18.61
CA ASP A 239 16.25 -8.45 18.38
C ASP A 239 17.16 -8.68 19.59
N ARG A 240 18.46 -8.41 19.43
CA ARG A 240 19.46 -8.55 20.50
C ARG A 240 19.27 -7.56 21.66
N ASN A 241 18.47 -6.51 21.46
CA ASN A 241 18.20 -5.49 22.46
C ASN A 241 16.98 -5.82 23.32
N GLY A 242 16.32 -6.96 23.06
CA GLY A 242 15.09 -7.36 23.76
C GLY A 242 13.85 -6.62 23.26
N ARG A 243 13.91 -6.05 22.05
CA ARG A 243 12.73 -5.55 21.36
C ARG A 243 11.98 -6.71 20.74
N LEU A 244 10.66 -6.62 20.80
CA LEU A 244 9.75 -7.59 20.23
C LEU A 244 8.85 -6.89 19.23
N TRP A 245 8.75 -7.46 18.03
CA TRP A 245 7.69 -7.09 17.09
C TRP A 245 6.88 -8.31 16.71
N ALA A 246 5.56 -8.13 16.64
CA ALA A 246 4.65 -9.14 16.17
C ALA A 246 3.78 -8.57 15.05
N GLN A 247 3.59 -9.32 13.98
CA GLN A 247 2.74 -8.92 12.87
C GLN A 247 1.71 -10.02 12.64
N VAL A 248 0.43 -9.66 12.73
CA VAL A 248 -0.68 -10.52 12.34
C VAL A 248 -1.04 -10.22 10.89
N TYR A 249 -1.16 -11.26 10.10
CA TYR A 249 -1.54 -11.27 8.70
C TYR A 249 -2.78 -12.12 8.47
N GLY A 250 -3.35 -12.02 7.27
CA GLY A 250 -4.61 -12.70 6.97
C GLY A 250 -5.82 -12.05 7.64
N LEU A 251 -5.68 -10.77 8.02
CA LEU A 251 -6.83 -9.95 8.37
C LEU A 251 -7.49 -9.45 7.08
N PRO A 252 -8.83 -9.31 7.05
CA PRO A 252 -9.58 -8.92 5.85
C PRO A 252 -8.94 -7.77 5.09
N TRP A 253 -9.02 -7.78 3.75
CA TRP A 253 -8.58 -6.69 2.88
C TRP A 253 -7.06 -6.41 2.91
N GLY A 254 -6.24 -7.37 3.34
CA GLY A 254 -4.78 -7.20 3.43
C GLY A 254 -4.35 -6.39 4.65
N HIS A 255 -5.20 -6.32 5.67
CA HIS A 255 -4.92 -5.61 6.90
C HIS A 255 -3.79 -6.27 7.68
N ARG A 256 -3.09 -5.43 8.45
CA ARG A 256 -2.00 -5.87 9.31
C ARG A 256 -2.19 -5.25 10.66
N LEU A 257 -1.99 -6.06 11.68
CA LEU A 257 -1.88 -5.63 13.05
C LEU A 257 -0.43 -5.82 13.44
N GLY A 258 0.30 -4.70 13.52
CA GLY A 258 1.69 -4.65 13.93
C GLY A 258 1.78 -4.25 15.40
N PHE A 259 2.53 -5.00 16.17
CA PHE A 259 2.88 -4.69 17.54
C PHE A 259 4.37 -4.45 17.59
N TYR A 260 4.77 -3.37 18.24
CA TYR A 260 6.15 -3.12 18.61
C TYR A 260 6.19 -2.90 20.11
N LEU A 261 7.01 -3.68 20.81
CA LEU A 261 7.25 -3.58 22.24
C LEU A 261 8.75 -3.39 22.43
N ASP A 262 9.17 -2.16 22.74
CA ASP A 262 10.49 -1.90 23.27
C ASP A 262 10.43 -1.95 24.79
N SER A 263 11.19 -2.88 25.38
CA SER A 263 11.38 -2.98 26.84
C SER A 263 11.96 -1.69 27.44
N ARG A 264 12.49 -0.79 26.61
CA ARG A 264 13.23 0.38 27.07
C ARG A 264 12.50 1.70 27.05
N LEU A 265 11.33 1.92 26.41
CA LEU A 265 10.53 3.15 26.63
C LEU A 265 9.19 3.30 25.87
N HIS A 266 8.91 2.59 24.76
CA HIS A 266 7.67 2.81 23.99
C HIS A 266 7.16 1.53 23.33
N GLY A 267 5.87 1.22 23.49
CA GLY A 267 5.16 0.23 22.69
C GLY A 267 4.17 0.92 21.78
N TYR A 268 4.01 0.47 20.54
CA TYR A 268 2.88 0.92 19.72
C TYR A 268 2.19 -0.23 19.02
N ILE A 269 0.88 -0.11 18.88
CA ILE A 269 0.05 -0.96 18.04
C ILE A 269 -0.24 -0.17 16.77
N ALA A 270 0.35 -0.58 15.66
CA ALA A 270 -0.05 -0.12 14.34
C ALA A 270 -1.20 -0.99 13.84
N MET A 271 -2.39 -0.40 13.77
CA MET A 271 -3.54 -1.00 13.12
C MET A 271 -3.82 -0.27 11.82
N ARG A 272 -4.14 -1.04 10.79
CA ARG A 272 -4.71 -0.48 9.56
C ARG A 272 -6.20 -0.80 9.54
N PHE A 273 -7.06 0.14 9.17
CA PHE A 273 -8.53 -0.03 9.12
C PHE A 273 -9.14 0.70 7.91
N PRO A 274 -10.27 0.23 7.34
CA PRO A 274 -10.95 0.97 6.28
C PRO A 274 -11.38 2.34 6.81
N SER A 275 -11.21 3.40 6.01
CA SER A 275 -11.49 4.76 6.51
C SER A 275 -12.94 4.97 6.95
N ALA A 276 -13.90 4.28 6.32
CA ALA A 276 -15.32 4.32 6.66
C ALA A 276 -15.63 3.84 8.09
N ASP A 277 -14.77 3.00 8.67
CA ASP A 277 -14.92 2.47 10.03
C ASP A 277 -14.01 3.14 11.05
N LEU A 278 -13.15 4.07 10.60
CA LEU A 278 -12.07 4.61 11.42
C LEU A 278 -12.59 5.27 12.70
N ASP A 279 -13.56 6.17 12.61
CA ASP A 279 -14.09 6.88 13.79
C ASP A 279 -14.73 5.93 14.80
N ARG A 280 -15.43 4.90 14.32
CA ARG A 280 -16.07 3.88 15.16
C ARG A 280 -15.01 3.02 15.87
N ILE A 281 -13.95 2.65 15.16
CA ILE A 281 -12.86 1.84 15.70
C ILE A 281 -12.00 2.67 16.66
N GLU A 282 -11.67 3.92 16.31
CA GLU A 282 -10.98 4.87 17.17
C GLU A 282 -11.76 5.10 18.47
N ALA A 283 -13.09 5.29 18.41
CA ALA A 283 -13.93 5.43 19.61
C ALA A 283 -13.89 4.19 20.50
N ARG A 284 -13.85 2.98 19.91
CA ARG A 284 -13.75 1.72 20.67
C ARG A 284 -12.36 1.54 21.28
N ILE A 285 -11.29 1.84 20.55
CA ILE A 285 -9.92 1.77 21.08
C ILE A 285 -9.73 2.84 22.17
N ALA A 286 -10.27 4.04 22.00
CA ALA A 286 -10.28 5.06 23.04
C ALA A 286 -11.08 4.64 24.28
N ALA A 287 -12.14 3.84 24.11
CA ALA A 287 -12.87 3.24 25.22
C ALA A 287 -12.07 2.15 25.94
N ILE A 288 -11.18 1.43 25.24
CA ILE A 288 -10.17 0.54 25.85
C ILE A 288 -9.11 1.40 26.57
N GLY A 289 -8.78 2.57 26.01
CA GLY A 289 -7.73 3.50 26.43
C GLY A 289 -8.11 4.55 27.50
N LYS A 290 -9.07 4.28 28.39
CA LYS A 290 -8.99 4.82 29.76
C LYS A 290 -8.34 3.80 30.67
N LEU A 291 -7.09 3.47 30.38
CA LEU A 291 -6.19 2.78 31.30
C LEU A 291 -5.37 3.87 31.99
N HIS A 292 -5.64 4.07 33.30
CA HIS A 292 -4.84 4.91 34.19
C HIS A 292 -3.46 4.29 34.41
#